data_AF-A0A9D8WTA4-F1
#
_entry.id   AF-A0A9D8WTA4-F1
#
_cell.length_a   1.000
_cell.length_b   1.000
_cell.length_c   1.000
_cell.angle_alpha   90.00
_cell.angle_beta   90.00
_cell.angle_gamma   90.00
#
_symmetry.space_group_name_H-M   'P 1'
#
loop_
_entity.id
_entity.type
_entity.pdbx_description
1 polymer ?
#
loop_
_entity_poly.entity_id
_entity_poly.type
_entity_poly.pdbx_seq_one_letter_code
_entity_poly.pdbx_strand_id
1 'polypeptide(L)'
;MIKIEIRKDQKGNFIRYGSGIPFCFLGTFTYEEGKKEAFFPIQLGRYGENFDTIKNEFDFTPEFETYLEKIYEDLKPSNVEKWRKRVSEMYNNQTKKSELFNNLFKHINNRVPISKSLPGNSNPQKPLQYLREDGLCIITERDGTPSYRLIEGIITKGFESETIPPKLKKKVLDVFYHIDAVSGTKASEKILIAEHKFPEERWGDRKSNPDVNLSDSEIKEKFQLFTDQFNKIKREACKKCVATGIRQSPFGINFFYQGDEKWNCSVEKGPKAEEGCIGCGWYDMVKWKEELIKCAKKGQEM
;
A
#
# COMPACT_ATOMS: atom_id res chain seq x y z
N MET A 1 -25.79 3.60 -11.86
CA MET A 1 -25.81 2.14 -11.71
C MET A 1 -24.77 1.51 -12.62
N ILE A 2 -23.81 0.82 -12.03
CA ILE A 2 -22.81 0.02 -12.76
C ILE A 2 -23.52 -1.09 -13.53
N LYS A 3 -23.20 -1.25 -14.81
CA LYS A 3 -23.66 -2.37 -15.63
C LYS A 3 -22.57 -3.43 -15.71
N ILE A 4 -22.68 -4.45 -14.88
CA ILE A 4 -21.78 -5.60 -14.85
C ILE A 4 -22.56 -6.92 -15.01
N GLU A 5 -22.10 -7.77 -15.93
CA GLU A 5 -22.62 -9.12 -16.13
C GLU A 5 -21.53 -10.13 -15.73
N ILE A 6 -21.75 -10.92 -14.68
CA ILE A 6 -20.74 -11.87 -14.18
C ILE A 6 -20.90 -13.22 -14.85
N ARG A 7 -19.77 -13.81 -15.19
CA ARG A 7 -19.71 -15.15 -15.77
C ARG A 7 -20.16 -16.20 -14.75
N LYS A 8 -21.13 -17.00 -15.18
CA LYS A 8 -21.70 -18.11 -14.41
C LYS A 8 -21.38 -19.46 -15.06
N ASP A 9 -21.35 -20.51 -14.25
CA ASP A 9 -21.27 -21.90 -14.71
C ASP A 9 -22.63 -22.38 -15.26
N GLN A 10 -22.67 -23.62 -15.75
CA GLN A 10 -23.91 -24.23 -16.28
C GLN A 10 -25.03 -24.38 -15.24
N LYS A 11 -24.71 -24.29 -13.95
CA LYS A 11 -25.66 -24.37 -12.83
C LYS A 11 -26.08 -22.99 -12.33
N GLY A 12 -25.60 -21.91 -12.96
CA GLY A 12 -25.91 -20.53 -12.59
C GLY A 12 -25.06 -19.96 -11.45
N ASN A 13 -24.03 -20.67 -10.98
CA ASN A 13 -23.13 -20.17 -9.92
C ASN A 13 -22.03 -19.30 -10.52
N PHE A 14 -21.56 -18.30 -9.78
CA PHE A 14 -20.41 -17.50 -10.22
C PHE A 14 -19.15 -18.36 -10.33
N ILE A 15 -18.40 -18.18 -11.42
CA ILE A 15 -17.13 -18.90 -11.60
C ILE A 15 -16.04 -18.21 -10.79
N ARG A 16 -15.52 -18.93 -9.79
CA ARG A 16 -14.38 -18.51 -8.97
C ARG A 16 -13.06 -18.81 -9.68
N TYR A 17 -12.20 -17.79 -9.78
CA TYR A 17 -10.83 -17.92 -10.25
C TYR A 17 -9.85 -17.70 -9.10
N GLY A 18 -9.02 -18.71 -8.83
CA GLY A 18 -8.04 -18.70 -7.74
C GLY A 18 -8.40 -19.69 -6.62
N SER A 19 -7.44 -20.53 -6.25
CA SER A 19 -7.61 -21.64 -5.31
C SER A 19 -7.46 -21.24 -3.84
N GLY A 20 -7.32 -19.94 -3.55
CA GLY A 20 -7.10 -19.40 -2.21
C GLY A 20 -7.43 -17.92 -2.17
N ILE A 21 -6.65 -17.16 -1.40
CA ILE A 21 -6.72 -15.70 -1.34
C ILE A 21 -5.44 -15.12 -1.98
N PRO A 22 -5.53 -14.18 -2.93
CA PRO A 22 -6.76 -13.61 -3.48
C PRO A 22 -7.53 -14.55 -4.43
N PHE A 23 -8.83 -14.31 -4.59
CA PHE A 23 -9.64 -14.88 -5.68
C PHE A 23 -10.49 -13.82 -6.37
N CYS A 24 -10.84 -14.09 -7.63
CA CYS A 24 -11.57 -13.19 -8.52
C CYS A 24 -12.80 -13.86 -9.14
N PHE A 25 -13.72 -13.02 -9.62
CA PHE A 25 -14.70 -13.38 -10.63
C PHE A 25 -14.31 -12.76 -11.97
N LEU A 26 -14.92 -13.26 -13.04
CA LEU A 26 -14.83 -12.68 -14.39
C LEU A 26 -16.16 -12.03 -14.72
N GLY A 27 -16.14 -10.75 -15.08
CA GLY A 27 -17.34 -9.98 -15.40
C GLY A 27 -17.16 -9.15 -16.66
N THR A 28 -18.28 -8.85 -17.31
CA THR A 28 -18.37 -7.94 -18.45
C THR A 28 -18.89 -6.60 -17.98
N PHE A 29 -18.01 -5.61 -18.00
CA PHE A 29 -18.28 -4.23 -17.61
C PHE A 29 -18.71 -3.44 -18.84
N THR A 30 -19.81 -2.70 -18.73
CA THR A 30 -20.31 -1.86 -19.84
C THR A 30 -19.95 -0.40 -19.58
N TYR A 31 -19.18 0.20 -20.48
CA TYR A 31 -18.83 1.61 -20.54
C TYR A 31 -19.52 2.27 -21.74
N GLU A 32 -19.49 3.60 -21.82
CA GLU A 32 -19.97 4.35 -23.00
C GLU A 32 -19.22 3.95 -24.28
N GLU A 33 -17.93 3.64 -24.15
CA GLU A 33 -17.03 3.26 -25.24
C GLU A 33 -17.18 1.78 -25.66
N GLY A 34 -17.92 0.96 -24.90
CA GLY A 34 -18.16 -0.45 -25.20
C GLY A 34 -18.15 -1.38 -23.99
N LYS A 35 -18.17 -2.68 -24.25
CA LYS A 35 -18.10 -3.74 -23.22
C LYS A 35 -16.66 -4.24 -23.04
N LYS A 36 -16.26 -4.53 -21.81
CA LYS A 36 -14.96 -5.09 -21.46
C LYS A 36 -15.12 -6.27 -20.52
N GLU A 37 -14.62 -7.43 -20.92
CA GLU A 37 -14.48 -8.57 -20.02
C GLU A 37 -13.21 -8.37 -19.16
N ALA A 38 -13.35 -8.47 -17.84
CA ALA A 38 -12.26 -8.26 -16.90
C ALA A 38 -12.46 -9.09 -15.62
N PHE A 39 -11.34 -9.54 -15.08
CA PHE A 39 -11.33 -10.13 -13.74
C PHE A 39 -11.39 -9.00 -12.70
N PHE A 40 -12.09 -9.27 -11.61
CA PHE A 40 -12.09 -8.38 -10.45
C PHE A 40 -12.06 -9.21 -9.17
N PRO A 41 -11.30 -8.77 -8.15
CA PRO A 41 -11.17 -9.54 -6.93
C PRO A 41 -12.44 -9.44 -6.07
N ILE A 42 -12.71 -10.51 -5.34
CA ILE A 42 -13.78 -10.58 -4.33
C ILE A 42 -13.17 -10.71 -2.94
N GLN A 43 -12.05 -11.42 -2.84
CA GLN A 43 -11.30 -11.56 -1.59
C GLN A 43 -9.84 -11.28 -1.86
N LEU A 44 -9.28 -10.26 -1.21
CA LEU A 44 -7.87 -9.85 -1.34
C LEU A 44 -7.03 -10.21 -0.11
N GLY A 45 -7.64 -10.67 0.98
CA GLY A 45 -6.98 -10.93 2.26
C GLY A 45 -6.43 -9.64 2.86
N ARG A 46 -5.16 -9.68 3.30
CA ARG A 46 -4.47 -8.51 3.86
C ARG A 46 -4.18 -7.39 2.84
N TYR A 47 -4.39 -7.64 1.54
CA TYR A 47 -4.05 -6.69 0.48
C TYR A 47 -5.22 -5.79 0.06
N GLY A 48 -6.44 -6.03 0.57
CA GLY A 48 -7.62 -5.25 0.18
C GLY A 48 -8.91 -5.72 0.84
N GLU A 49 -10.02 -5.52 0.15
CA GLU A 49 -11.37 -5.85 0.64
C GLU A 49 -11.70 -7.35 0.52
N ASN A 50 -12.65 -7.81 1.34
CA ASN A 50 -13.02 -9.23 1.46
C ASN A 50 -14.54 -9.41 1.52
N PHE A 51 -15.11 -10.00 0.47
CA PHE A 51 -16.56 -10.22 0.29
C PHE A 51 -16.89 -11.69 -0.02
N ASP A 52 -16.26 -12.64 0.68
CA ASP A 52 -16.31 -14.08 0.39
C ASP A 52 -17.65 -14.79 0.67
N THR A 53 -18.62 -14.07 1.23
CA THR A 53 -20.01 -14.53 1.41
C THR A 53 -20.80 -14.58 0.10
N ILE A 54 -20.31 -13.93 -0.96
CA ILE A 54 -20.98 -13.86 -2.27
C ILE A 54 -20.76 -15.17 -3.03
N LYS A 55 -21.84 -15.95 -3.18
CA LYS A 55 -21.79 -17.27 -3.85
C LYS A 55 -22.60 -17.32 -5.16
N ASN A 56 -23.87 -16.93 -5.12
CA ASN A 56 -24.81 -17.17 -6.23
C ASN A 56 -25.52 -15.90 -6.72
N GLU A 57 -25.71 -14.93 -5.82
CA GLU A 57 -26.26 -13.61 -6.08
C GLU A 57 -25.52 -12.59 -5.22
N PHE A 58 -25.55 -11.33 -5.65
CA PHE A 58 -25.09 -10.24 -4.81
C PHE A 58 -26.23 -9.83 -3.89
N ASP A 59 -25.97 -9.86 -2.59
CA ASP A 59 -26.58 -8.88 -1.72
C ASP A 59 -25.76 -7.59 -1.94
N PHE A 60 -26.31 -6.64 -2.71
CA PHE A 60 -25.64 -5.37 -2.99
C PHE A 60 -25.70 -4.52 -1.73
N THR A 61 -24.85 -4.86 -0.75
CA THR A 61 -24.65 -3.98 0.39
C THR A 61 -24.02 -2.68 -0.11
N PRO A 62 -24.31 -1.53 0.53
CA PRO A 62 -23.73 -0.25 0.13
C PRO A 62 -22.19 -0.26 0.04
N GLU A 63 -21.53 -1.04 0.90
CA GLU A 63 -20.06 -1.20 0.89
C GLU A 63 -19.57 -1.93 -0.37
N PHE A 64 -20.29 -2.97 -0.79
CA PHE A 64 -19.95 -3.72 -1.99
C PHE A 64 -20.23 -2.92 -3.25
N GLU A 65 -21.32 -2.14 -3.29
CA GLU A 65 -21.59 -1.19 -4.38
C GLU A 65 -20.46 -0.16 -4.52
N THR A 66 -20.07 0.47 -3.41
CA THR A 66 -18.95 1.43 -3.37
C THR A 66 -17.65 0.79 -3.86
N TYR A 67 -17.38 -0.45 -3.44
CA TYR A 67 -16.23 -1.21 -3.91
C TYR A 67 -16.29 -1.49 -5.42
N LEU A 68 -17.44 -1.90 -5.94
CA LEU A 68 -17.62 -2.13 -7.36
C LEU A 68 -17.48 -0.84 -8.17
N GLU A 69 -17.89 0.32 -7.65
CA GLU A 69 -17.69 1.62 -8.30
C GLU A 69 -16.19 1.93 -8.44
N LYS A 70 -15.40 1.65 -7.40
CA LYS A 70 -13.94 1.75 -7.48
C LYS A 70 -13.37 0.83 -8.57
N ILE A 71 -13.77 -0.44 -8.57
CA ILE A 71 -13.30 -1.43 -9.56
C ILE A 71 -13.70 -1.02 -10.99
N TYR A 72 -14.92 -0.50 -11.17
CA TYR A 72 -15.41 0.00 -12.45
C TYR A 72 -14.54 1.15 -12.96
N GLU A 73 -14.19 2.10 -12.11
CA GLU A 73 -13.28 3.20 -12.47
C GLU A 73 -11.85 2.71 -12.75
N ASP A 74 -11.30 1.79 -11.95
CA ASP A 74 -9.99 1.19 -12.17
C ASP A 74 -9.90 0.51 -13.55
N LEU A 75 -10.96 -0.21 -13.94
CA LEU A 75 -11.04 -0.97 -15.18
C LEU A 75 -11.40 -0.15 -16.42
N LYS A 76 -11.74 1.13 -16.26
CA LYS A 76 -11.97 2.07 -17.36
C LYS A 76 -10.78 2.08 -18.33
N PRO A 77 -10.97 2.02 -19.66
CA PRO A 77 -9.88 1.88 -20.63
C PRO A 77 -8.72 2.85 -20.43
N SER A 78 -9.02 4.14 -20.24
CA SER A 78 -8.02 5.17 -19.98
C SER A 78 -7.22 4.97 -18.69
N ASN A 79 -7.82 4.38 -17.66
CA ASN A 79 -7.16 4.14 -16.39
C ASN A 79 -6.30 2.88 -16.44
N VAL A 80 -6.75 1.86 -17.17
CA VAL A 80 -5.95 0.66 -17.44
C VAL A 80 -4.70 0.99 -18.26
N GLU A 81 -4.79 1.89 -19.24
CA GLU A 81 -3.62 2.35 -19.99
C GLU A 81 -2.60 3.06 -19.08
N LYS A 82 -3.07 3.97 -18.21
CA LYS A 82 -2.22 4.62 -17.19
C LYS A 82 -1.58 3.61 -16.25
N TRP A 83 -2.36 2.63 -15.79
CA TRP A 83 -1.88 1.54 -14.93
C TRP A 83 -0.75 0.77 -15.62
N ARG A 84 -0.95 0.35 -16.89
CA ARG A 84 0.07 -0.37 -17.68
C ARG A 84 1.38 0.41 -17.79
N LYS A 85 1.30 1.71 -18.11
CA LYS A 85 2.47 2.57 -18.19
C LYS A 85 3.22 2.62 -16.86
N ARG A 86 2.50 2.88 -15.76
CA ARG A 86 3.07 2.97 -14.41
C ARG A 86 3.77 1.66 -14.02
N VAL A 87 3.12 0.51 -14.18
CA VAL A 87 3.74 -0.77 -13.79
C VAL A 87 4.95 -1.13 -14.66
N SER A 88 4.93 -0.80 -15.95
CA SER A 88 6.10 -0.99 -16.82
C SER A 88 7.30 -0.15 -16.39
N GLU A 89 7.07 1.09 -15.94
CA GLU A 89 8.13 1.94 -15.38
C GLU A 89 8.66 1.40 -14.04
N MET A 90 7.79 0.86 -13.17
CA MET A 90 8.18 0.32 -11.86
C MET A 90 9.09 -0.92 -11.94
N TYR A 91 8.90 -1.76 -12.96
CA TYR A 91 9.59 -3.05 -13.09
C TYR A 91 10.59 -3.09 -14.27
N ASN A 92 11.17 -1.95 -14.63
CA ASN A 92 12.14 -1.82 -15.72
C ASN A 92 13.58 -2.28 -15.38
N ASN A 93 13.81 -2.83 -14.18
CA ASN A 93 15.14 -3.20 -13.69
C ASN A 93 15.41 -4.72 -13.72
N GLN A 94 16.68 -5.12 -13.61
CA GLN A 94 17.11 -6.52 -13.68
C GLN A 94 17.08 -7.22 -12.31
N THR A 95 15.90 -7.26 -11.67
CA THR A 95 15.71 -8.01 -10.41
C THR A 95 14.82 -9.23 -10.62
N LYS A 96 14.92 -10.24 -9.74
CA LYS A 96 14.01 -11.41 -9.74
C LYS A 96 12.53 -11.01 -9.61
N LYS A 97 12.24 -9.90 -8.90
CA LYS A 97 10.89 -9.35 -8.77
C LYS A 97 10.37 -8.87 -10.12
N SER A 98 11.19 -8.08 -10.83
CA SER A 98 10.87 -7.55 -12.15
C SER A 98 10.82 -8.64 -13.22
N GLU A 99 11.68 -9.65 -13.15
CA GLU A 99 11.63 -10.82 -14.03
C GLU A 99 10.30 -11.58 -13.88
N LEU A 100 9.90 -11.89 -12.63
CA LEU A 100 8.61 -12.50 -12.36
C LEU A 100 7.46 -11.64 -12.91
N PHE A 101 7.48 -10.34 -12.62
CA PHE A 101 6.48 -9.40 -13.13
C PHE A 101 6.41 -9.43 -14.65
N ASN A 102 7.54 -9.29 -15.36
CA ASN A 102 7.59 -9.22 -16.81
C ASN A 102 7.03 -10.49 -17.47
N ASN A 103 7.33 -11.66 -16.90
CA ASN A 103 6.78 -12.93 -17.37
C ASN A 103 5.25 -13.01 -17.17
N LEU A 104 4.73 -12.53 -16.04
CA LEU A 104 3.28 -12.46 -15.80
C LEU A 104 2.60 -11.41 -16.69
N PHE A 105 3.23 -10.25 -16.86
CA PHE A 105 2.70 -9.12 -17.63
C PHE A 105 2.61 -9.42 -19.12
N LYS A 106 3.57 -10.17 -19.68
CA LYS A 106 3.50 -10.69 -21.06
C LYS A 106 2.25 -11.54 -21.32
N HIS A 107 1.77 -12.21 -20.28
CA HIS A 107 0.60 -13.09 -20.30
C HIS A 107 -0.50 -12.56 -19.37
N ILE A 108 -0.65 -11.22 -19.31
CA ILE A 108 -1.62 -10.58 -18.43
C ILE A 108 -3.03 -11.16 -18.64
N ASN A 109 -3.77 -11.30 -17.54
CA ASN A 109 -5.06 -11.97 -17.46
C ASN A 109 -5.06 -13.46 -17.87
N ASN A 110 -3.91 -14.08 -18.15
CA ASN A 110 -3.79 -15.50 -18.51
C ASN A 110 -3.00 -16.29 -17.47
N ARG A 111 -3.21 -17.61 -17.44
CA ARG A 111 -2.47 -18.52 -16.55
C ARG A 111 -1.02 -18.64 -17.01
N VAL A 112 -0.08 -18.40 -16.10
CA VAL A 112 1.34 -18.66 -16.29
C VAL A 112 1.77 -19.76 -15.31
N PRO A 113 2.21 -20.94 -15.80
CA PRO A 113 2.72 -22.00 -14.93
C PRO A 113 3.84 -21.50 -14.02
N ILE A 114 3.88 -21.97 -12.78
CA ILE A 114 4.90 -21.56 -11.79
C ILE A 114 6.31 -21.71 -12.36
N SER A 115 6.59 -22.83 -13.06
CA SER A 115 7.88 -23.12 -13.69
C SER A 115 8.29 -22.13 -14.79
N LYS A 116 7.32 -21.46 -15.44
CA LYS A 116 7.55 -20.45 -16.48
C LYS A 116 7.54 -19.03 -15.92
N SER A 117 6.92 -18.81 -14.75
CA SER A 117 6.81 -17.48 -14.14
C SER A 117 8.15 -16.92 -13.67
N LEU A 118 9.06 -17.79 -13.20
CA LEU A 118 10.41 -17.41 -12.81
C LEU A 118 11.38 -18.59 -13.04
N PRO A 119 11.93 -18.73 -14.27
CA PRO A 119 12.80 -19.84 -14.63
C PRO A 119 14.02 -19.97 -13.70
N GLY A 120 14.39 -21.21 -13.34
CA GLY A 120 15.56 -21.48 -12.49
C GLY A 120 15.37 -21.18 -10.99
N ASN A 121 14.19 -20.74 -10.55
CA ASN A 121 13.87 -20.58 -9.13
C ASN A 121 12.76 -21.55 -8.69
N SER A 122 13.08 -22.44 -7.76
CA SER A 122 12.13 -23.42 -7.22
C SER A 122 11.06 -22.81 -6.30
N ASN A 123 11.23 -21.56 -5.85
CA ASN A 123 10.29 -20.91 -4.93
C ASN A 123 10.07 -19.41 -5.22
N PRO A 124 9.14 -19.06 -6.14
CA PRO A 124 8.83 -17.67 -6.46
C PRO A 124 7.96 -16.96 -5.40
N GLN A 125 7.69 -17.56 -4.23
CA GLN A 125 6.74 -16.99 -3.27
C GLN A 125 7.15 -15.63 -2.71
N LYS A 126 8.45 -15.42 -2.45
CA LYS A 126 8.93 -14.14 -1.90
C LYS A 126 8.82 -13.00 -2.93
N PRO A 127 9.32 -13.14 -4.18
CA PRO A 127 9.03 -12.18 -5.25
C PRO A 127 7.54 -11.94 -5.47
N LEU A 128 6.72 -13.00 -5.46
CA LEU A 128 5.27 -12.89 -5.61
C LEU A 128 4.62 -12.08 -4.47
N GLN A 129 5.04 -12.32 -3.24
CA GLN A 129 4.59 -11.55 -2.09
C GLN A 129 4.91 -10.06 -2.26
N TYR A 130 6.13 -9.73 -2.70
CA TYR A 130 6.50 -8.33 -2.95
C TYR A 130 5.65 -7.69 -4.04
N LEU A 131 5.34 -8.39 -5.13
CA LEU A 131 4.44 -7.87 -6.16
C LEU A 131 3.03 -7.58 -5.62
N ARG A 132 2.50 -8.43 -4.73
CA ARG A 132 1.21 -8.19 -4.06
C ARG A 132 1.28 -7.03 -3.06
N GLU A 133 2.40 -6.88 -2.37
CA GLU A 133 2.65 -5.76 -1.45
C GLU A 133 2.84 -4.42 -2.19
N ASP A 134 3.40 -4.44 -3.41
CA ASP A 134 3.40 -3.29 -4.33
C ASP A 134 1.99 -2.96 -4.87
N GLY A 135 1.00 -3.78 -4.53
CA GLY A 135 -0.40 -3.57 -4.84
C GLY A 135 -0.91 -4.22 -6.12
N LEU A 136 -0.14 -5.11 -6.76
CA LEU A 136 -0.62 -5.88 -7.91
C LEU A 136 -1.56 -7.01 -7.49
N CYS A 137 -2.69 -7.13 -8.18
CA CYS A 137 -3.61 -8.26 -7.97
C CYS A 137 -3.10 -9.49 -8.72
N ILE A 138 -2.59 -10.49 -7.98
CA ILE A 138 -2.09 -11.75 -8.54
C ILE A 138 -2.76 -12.92 -7.83
N ILE A 139 -3.55 -13.71 -8.57
CA ILE A 139 -4.20 -14.92 -8.06
C ILE A 139 -3.34 -16.16 -8.29
N THR A 140 -3.47 -17.15 -7.41
CA THR A 140 -2.84 -18.46 -7.55
C THR A 140 -3.89 -19.49 -7.93
N GLU A 141 -3.70 -20.20 -9.04
CA GLU A 141 -4.60 -21.23 -9.54
C GLU A 141 -3.89 -22.59 -9.48
N ARG A 142 -4.44 -23.54 -8.71
CA ARG A 142 -3.90 -24.89 -8.47
C ARG A 142 -4.63 -25.98 -9.26
N ASP A 143 -5.63 -25.63 -10.07
CA ASP A 143 -6.37 -26.60 -10.87
C ASP A 143 -5.50 -27.08 -12.04
N GLY A 144 -4.99 -28.31 -11.92
CA GLY A 144 -4.01 -28.89 -12.84
C GLY A 144 -2.59 -28.38 -12.55
N THR A 145 -1.91 -27.84 -13.55
CA THR A 145 -0.56 -27.27 -13.36
C THR A 145 -0.64 -25.99 -12.53
N PRO A 146 0.02 -25.92 -11.35
CA PRO A 146 0.04 -24.71 -10.54
C PRO A 146 0.50 -23.50 -11.36
N SER A 147 -0.24 -22.40 -11.26
CA SER A 147 -0.05 -21.21 -12.08
C SER A 147 -0.38 -19.93 -11.33
N TYR A 148 0.17 -18.83 -11.80
CA TYR A 148 -0.19 -17.48 -11.37
C TYR A 148 -0.88 -16.75 -12.51
N ARG A 149 -1.75 -15.79 -12.16
CA ARG A 149 -2.36 -14.87 -13.11
C ARG A 149 -2.30 -13.46 -12.54
N LEU A 150 -1.66 -12.55 -13.28
CA LEU A 150 -1.71 -11.12 -13.00
C LEU A 150 -3.01 -10.56 -13.57
N ILE A 151 -3.79 -9.91 -12.71
CA ILE A 151 -5.04 -9.25 -13.07
C ILE A 151 -4.75 -7.80 -13.47
N GLU A 152 -5.21 -7.43 -14.65
CA GLU A 152 -4.98 -6.12 -15.23
C GLU A 152 -5.79 -5.01 -14.57
N GLY A 153 -5.17 -3.83 -14.38
CA GLY A 153 -5.87 -2.60 -14.05
C GLY A 153 -6.36 -2.50 -12.61
N ILE A 154 -6.40 -3.61 -11.87
CA ILE A 154 -6.85 -3.64 -10.49
C ILE A 154 -5.76 -3.07 -9.56
N ILE A 155 -6.15 -2.04 -8.81
CA ILE A 155 -5.33 -1.35 -7.82
C ILE A 155 -5.71 -1.87 -6.43
N THR A 156 -4.74 -2.42 -5.70
CA THR A 156 -4.95 -2.85 -4.29
C THR A 156 -4.20 -1.92 -3.33
N LYS A 157 -4.34 -2.11 -2.01
CA LYS A 157 -3.89 -1.13 -0.99
C LYS A 157 -2.44 -0.68 -1.13
N GLY A 158 -1.54 -1.55 -1.61
CA GLY A 158 -0.12 -1.21 -1.80
C GLY A 158 0.21 -0.32 -3.01
N PHE A 159 -0.72 -0.17 -3.96
CA PHE A 159 -0.47 0.53 -5.21
C PHE A 159 -0.62 2.06 -5.08
N GLU A 160 -1.39 2.49 -4.08
CA GLU A 160 -1.59 3.91 -3.75
C GLU A 160 -0.48 4.45 -2.83
N SER A 161 0.30 3.57 -2.19
CA SER A 161 1.47 3.97 -1.39
C SER A 161 2.54 4.63 -2.27
N GLU A 162 3.11 5.72 -1.76
CA GLU A 162 4.20 6.40 -2.43
C GLU A 162 5.49 5.57 -2.38
N THR A 163 6.00 5.25 -3.56
CA THR A 163 7.33 4.65 -3.67
C THR A 163 8.35 5.77 -3.73
N ILE A 164 9.12 5.93 -2.65
CA ILE A 164 10.23 6.90 -2.60
C ILE A 164 11.31 6.47 -3.62
N PRO A 165 11.61 7.27 -4.65
CA PRO A 165 12.61 6.94 -5.66
C PRO A 165 14.00 6.76 -5.05
N PRO A 166 14.85 5.87 -5.58
CA PRO A 166 16.19 5.63 -5.04
C PRO A 166 17.04 6.90 -4.88
N LYS A 167 16.94 7.84 -5.83
CA LYS A 167 17.63 9.14 -5.77
C LYS A 167 17.21 9.96 -4.55
N LEU A 168 15.90 10.05 -4.30
CA LEU A 168 15.37 10.75 -3.14
C LEU A 168 15.72 10.00 -1.85
N LYS A 169 15.57 8.67 -1.82
CA LYS A 169 15.95 7.84 -0.67
C LYS A 169 17.39 8.11 -0.23
N LYS A 170 18.33 8.10 -1.18
CA LYS A 170 19.74 8.40 -0.89
C LYS A 170 19.92 9.79 -0.30
N LYS A 171 19.29 10.81 -0.90
CA LYS A 171 19.34 12.19 -0.38
C LYS A 171 18.80 12.29 1.05
N VAL A 172 17.67 11.63 1.35
CA VAL A 172 17.10 11.59 2.70
C VAL A 172 18.09 10.96 3.69
N LEU A 173 18.71 9.82 3.34
CA LEU A 173 19.71 9.17 4.18
C LEU A 173 20.90 10.08 4.50
N ASP A 174 21.39 10.83 3.50
CA ASP A 174 22.50 11.77 3.64
C ASP A 174 22.12 12.95 4.57
N VAL A 175 20.94 13.56 4.37
CA VAL A 175 20.45 14.70 5.18
C VAL A 175 20.32 14.34 6.67
N PHE A 176 19.96 13.10 6.97
CA PHE A 176 19.84 12.59 8.33
C PHE A 176 21.09 11.84 8.83
N TYR A 177 22.21 11.93 8.11
CA TYR A 177 23.50 11.32 8.47
C TYR A 177 23.42 9.81 8.76
N HIS A 178 22.44 9.13 8.17
CA HIS A 178 22.14 7.71 8.41
C HIS A 178 21.84 7.37 9.88
N ILE A 179 21.28 8.32 10.63
CA ILE A 179 20.91 8.13 12.04
C ILE A 179 19.46 7.67 12.12
N ASP A 180 19.21 6.54 12.76
CA ASP A 180 17.86 6.10 13.05
C ASP A 180 17.21 7.04 14.09
N ALA A 181 16.02 7.53 13.76
CA ALA A 181 15.34 8.54 14.56
C ALA A 181 14.91 8.01 15.93
N VAL A 182 14.71 6.70 16.09
CA VAL A 182 14.38 6.08 17.38
C VAL A 182 15.63 5.89 18.22
N SER A 183 16.58 5.06 17.78
CA SER A 183 17.77 4.69 18.53
C SER A 183 18.77 5.83 18.69
N GLY A 184 18.76 6.81 17.77
CA GLY A 184 19.79 7.86 17.71
C GLY A 184 21.16 7.34 17.27
N THR A 185 21.24 6.12 16.73
CA THR A 185 22.50 5.50 16.29
C THR A 185 22.61 5.47 14.77
N LYS A 186 23.85 5.57 14.27
CA LYS A 186 24.13 5.39 12.85
C LYS A 186 23.86 3.94 12.45
N ALA A 187 23.15 3.76 11.35
CA ALA A 187 22.78 2.45 10.81
C ALA A 187 23.18 2.33 9.32
N SER A 188 23.23 1.10 8.82
CA SER A 188 23.53 0.87 7.40
C SER A 188 22.34 1.27 6.52
N GLU A 189 22.61 1.81 5.33
CA GLU A 189 21.59 2.13 4.31
C GLU A 189 20.66 0.93 3.99
N LYS A 190 21.17 -0.30 4.12
CA LYS A 190 20.40 -1.53 3.84
C LYS A 190 19.24 -1.75 4.81
N ILE A 191 19.36 -1.27 6.05
CA ILE A 191 18.33 -1.48 7.08
C ILE A 191 17.49 -0.23 7.34
N LEU A 192 17.95 0.93 6.85
CA LEU A 192 17.24 2.20 6.98
C LEU A 192 16.19 2.38 5.88
N ILE A 193 15.05 2.91 6.32
CA ILE A 193 13.90 3.28 5.53
C ILE A 193 13.70 4.79 5.71
N ALA A 194 13.61 5.49 4.58
CA ALA A 194 13.08 6.85 4.54
C ALA A 194 11.56 6.73 4.68
N GLU A 195 11.01 7.33 5.73
CA GLU A 195 9.59 7.22 6.05
C GLU A 195 9.02 8.62 6.23
N HIS A 196 7.80 8.85 5.74
CA HIS A 196 7.16 10.15 5.89
C HIS A 196 6.82 10.42 7.37
N LYS A 197 6.89 11.69 7.79
CA LYS A 197 6.37 12.10 9.10
C LYS A 197 4.85 12.01 9.12
N PHE A 198 4.19 12.57 8.11
CA PHE A 198 2.75 12.46 7.91
C PHE A 198 2.36 11.05 7.42
N PRO A 199 1.55 10.28 8.18
CA PRO A 199 1.20 8.90 7.83
C PRO A 199 0.39 8.78 6.55
N GLU A 200 0.76 7.85 5.68
CA GLU A 200 0.10 7.54 4.41
C GLU A 200 -1.40 7.25 4.58
N GLU A 201 -1.79 6.62 5.69
CA GLU A 201 -3.20 6.29 5.97
C GLU A 201 -4.10 7.52 6.09
N ARG A 202 -3.53 8.70 6.34
CA ARG A 202 -4.25 9.99 6.41
C ARG A 202 -4.06 10.84 5.15
N TRP A 203 -3.35 10.34 4.14
CA TRP A 203 -3.30 11.03 2.87
C TRP A 203 -4.69 10.97 2.22
N GLY A 204 -5.14 12.10 1.67
CA GLY A 204 -6.34 12.14 0.83
C GLY A 204 -5.99 11.65 -0.58
N ASP A 205 -6.46 12.34 -1.61
CA ASP A 205 -6.21 12.00 -3.02
C ASP A 205 -4.79 12.33 -3.51
N ARG A 206 -3.78 12.27 -2.64
CA ARG A 206 -2.42 12.64 -3.02
C ARG A 206 -1.86 11.59 -3.98
N LYS A 207 -1.77 11.94 -5.26
CA LYS A 207 -1.05 11.14 -6.27
C LYS A 207 0.44 11.12 -5.93
N SER A 208 0.95 9.90 -5.84
CA SER A 208 2.16 9.47 -5.15
C SER A 208 3.44 9.64 -5.97
N ASN A 209 3.77 10.87 -6.37
CA ASN A 209 5.05 11.16 -6.99
C ASN A 209 5.82 12.16 -6.12
N PRO A 210 6.82 11.71 -5.36
CA PRO A 210 7.58 12.60 -4.53
C PRO A 210 8.55 13.38 -5.41
N ASP A 211 8.64 14.68 -5.15
CA ASP A 211 9.63 15.51 -5.82
C ASP A 211 11.04 15.04 -5.43
N VAL A 212 11.83 14.65 -6.43
CA VAL A 212 13.21 14.20 -6.22
C VAL A 212 14.18 15.36 -5.97
N ASN A 213 13.72 16.60 -6.12
CA ASN A 213 14.51 17.82 -5.99
C ASN A 213 14.22 18.61 -4.71
N LEU A 214 13.51 18.02 -3.74
CA LEU A 214 13.26 18.64 -2.42
C LEU A 214 14.56 19.17 -1.80
N SER A 215 14.50 20.36 -1.22
CA SER A 215 15.60 20.93 -0.42
C SER A 215 15.83 20.14 0.88
N ASP A 216 16.98 20.31 1.51
CA ASP A 216 17.32 19.62 2.75
C ASP A 216 16.36 20.01 3.90
N SER A 217 15.87 21.25 3.91
CA SER A 217 14.84 21.71 4.86
C SER A 217 13.51 21.00 4.64
N GLU A 218 13.04 20.91 3.39
CA GLU A 218 11.81 20.19 3.08
C GLU A 218 11.93 18.69 3.39
N ILE A 219 13.12 18.11 3.20
CA ILE A 219 13.39 16.73 3.59
C ILE A 219 13.24 16.56 5.11
N LYS A 220 13.81 17.47 5.90
CA LYS A 220 13.71 17.45 7.37
C LYS A 220 12.28 17.64 7.86
N GLU A 221 11.47 18.39 7.13
CA GLU A 221 10.04 18.56 7.42
C GLU A 221 9.23 17.32 7.07
N LYS A 222 9.48 16.70 5.92
CA LYS A 222 8.62 15.65 5.37
C LYS A 222 9.00 14.23 5.81
N PHE A 223 10.27 13.98 6.12
CA PHE A 223 10.79 12.63 6.33
C PHE A 223 11.44 12.44 7.69
N GLN A 224 11.60 11.18 8.07
CA GLN A 224 12.47 10.72 9.15
C GLN A 224 13.05 9.35 8.76
N LEU A 225 14.10 8.92 9.46
CA LEU A 225 14.73 7.63 9.23
C LEU A 225 14.33 6.61 10.29
N PHE A 226 13.93 5.43 9.85
CA PHE A 226 13.69 4.29 10.73
C PHE A 226 14.34 3.03 10.20
N THR A 227 14.72 2.12 11.09
CA THR A 227 14.89 0.71 10.72
C THR A 227 13.56 0.09 10.29
N ASP A 228 13.61 -1.00 9.53
CA ASP A 228 12.41 -1.75 9.12
C ASP A 228 11.49 -2.11 10.30
N GLN A 229 12.06 -2.47 11.45
CA GLN A 229 11.30 -2.79 12.64
C GLN A 229 10.55 -1.58 13.19
N PHE A 230 11.23 -0.44 13.38
CA PHE A 230 10.58 0.77 13.90
C PHE A 230 9.57 1.35 12.92
N ASN A 231 9.82 1.23 11.61
CA ASN A 231 8.86 1.63 10.61
C ASN A 231 7.55 0.83 10.72
N LYS A 232 7.63 -0.49 10.89
CA LYS A 232 6.45 -1.35 11.10
C LYS A 232 5.69 -0.96 12.36
N ILE A 233 6.39 -0.68 13.46
CA ILE A 233 5.76 -0.24 14.72
C ILE A 233 5.04 1.10 14.51
N LYS A 234 5.67 2.08 13.84
CA LYS A 234 5.03 3.34 13.47
C LYS A 234 3.76 3.10 12.65
N ARG A 235 3.82 2.29 11.60
CA ARG A 235 2.66 2.02 10.72
C ARG A 235 1.49 1.42 11.52
N GLU A 236 1.76 0.43 12.37
CA GLU A 236 0.71 -0.15 13.22
C GLU A 236 0.18 0.85 14.25
N ALA A 237 1.03 1.71 14.80
CA ALA A 237 0.62 2.78 15.70
C ALA A 237 -0.28 3.82 15.00
N CYS A 238 0.08 4.23 13.79
CA CYS A 238 -0.71 5.16 12.98
C CYS A 238 -2.06 4.55 12.57
N LYS A 239 -2.10 3.28 12.16
CA LYS A 239 -3.37 2.57 11.87
C LYS A 239 -4.30 2.52 13.07
N LYS A 240 -3.77 2.20 14.26
CA LYS A 240 -4.56 2.22 15.50
C LYS A 240 -5.11 3.61 15.79
N CYS A 241 -4.29 4.65 15.64
CA CYS A 241 -4.73 6.05 15.81
C CYS A 241 -5.83 6.44 14.83
N VAL A 242 -5.75 6.02 13.56
CA VAL A 242 -6.82 6.24 12.57
C VAL A 242 -8.11 5.55 13.00
N ALA A 243 -8.04 4.33 13.52
CA ALA A 243 -9.21 3.57 13.94
C ALA A 243 -9.86 4.08 15.24
N THR A 244 -9.06 4.55 16.20
CA THR A 244 -9.56 4.90 17.55
C THR A 244 -9.66 6.41 17.81
N GLY A 245 -9.04 7.24 16.97
CA GLY A 245 -8.84 8.66 17.25
C GLY A 245 -7.84 8.93 18.38
N ILE A 246 -7.13 7.92 18.89
CA ILE A 246 -6.17 8.05 20.00
C ILE A 246 -4.75 7.90 19.47
N ARG A 247 -3.95 8.96 19.63
CA ARG A 247 -2.53 8.99 19.30
C ARG A 247 -1.80 7.95 20.14
N GLN A 248 -0.98 7.15 19.46
CA GLN A 248 -0.20 6.10 20.11
C GLN A 248 1.13 6.66 20.59
N SER A 249 1.56 6.22 21.77
CA SER A 249 2.78 6.69 22.42
C SER A 249 3.98 5.82 22.09
N PRO A 250 5.12 6.39 21.67
CA PRO A 250 6.37 5.63 21.61
C PRO A 250 6.72 5.05 22.97
N PHE A 251 7.08 3.76 23.00
CA PHE A 251 7.56 3.06 24.21
C PHE A 251 6.60 3.09 25.42
N GLY A 252 5.32 3.38 25.22
CA GLY A 252 4.36 3.56 26.32
C GLY A 252 4.51 4.86 27.11
N ILE A 253 5.30 5.82 26.61
CA ILE A 253 5.51 7.13 27.25
C ILE A 253 4.47 8.11 26.71
N ASN A 254 3.44 8.40 27.50
CA ASN A 254 2.38 9.37 27.17
C ASN A 254 2.90 10.82 27.25
N PHE A 255 3.74 11.18 26.29
CA PHE A 255 4.28 12.52 26.11
C PHE A 255 3.91 13.04 24.73
N PHE A 256 3.31 14.23 24.69
CA PHE A 256 2.94 14.93 23.46
C PHE A 256 3.52 16.33 23.52
N TYR A 257 4.44 16.65 22.60
CA TYR A 257 5.05 17.98 22.60
C TYR A 257 4.09 19.08 22.09
N GLN A 258 2.93 18.69 21.56
CA GLN A 258 1.83 19.57 21.17
C GLN A 258 0.49 18.83 21.24
N GLY A 259 -0.52 19.47 21.81
CA GLY A 259 -1.83 18.86 22.03
C GLY A 259 -1.79 17.76 23.10
N ASP A 260 -2.67 16.76 22.96
CA ASP A 260 -2.83 15.68 23.93
C ASP A 260 -2.89 14.30 23.22
N GLU A 261 -3.38 13.28 23.91
CA GLU A 261 -3.53 11.92 23.39
C GLU A 261 -4.62 11.80 22.31
N LYS A 262 -5.54 12.75 22.22
CA LYS A 262 -6.62 12.71 21.25
C LYS A 262 -6.13 13.32 19.94
N TRP A 263 -6.36 12.57 18.87
CA TRP A 263 -6.14 13.09 17.54
C TRP A 263 -7.29 14.06 17.21
N ASN A 264 -7.01 15.36 17.31
CA ASN A 264 -8.01 16.42 17.13
C ASN A 264 -7.70 17.22 15.86
N CYS A 265 -8.39 16.91 14.76
CA CYS A 265 -8.41 17.72 13.55
C CYS A 265 -9.81 17.65 12.93
N SER A 266 -10.23 18.74 12.27
CA SER A 266 -11.56 18.83 11.65
C SER A 266 -11.70 17.96 10.39
N VAL A 267 -10.60 17.47 9.83
CA VAL A 267 -10.59 16.65 8.61
C VAL A 267 -9.74 15.41 8.82
N GLU A 268 -10.30 14.22 8.58
CA GLU A 268 -9.65 12.94 8.86
C GLU A 268 -8.50 12.60 7.90
N LYS A 269 -8.59 13.09 6.65
CA LYS A 269 -7.65 12.84 5.56
C LYS A 269 -7.32 14.11 4.78
N GLY A 270 -6.20 14.09 4.07
CA GLY A 270 -5.71 15.19 3.23
C GLY A 270 -4.67 16.06 3.94
N PRO A 271 -4.12 17.08 3.26
CA PRO A 271 -3.00 17.87 3.80
C PRO A 271 -3.28 18.50 5.17
N LYS A 272 -4.51 18.97 5.40
CA LYS A 272 -4.92 19.55 6.69
C LYS A 272 -4.96 18.55 7.84
N ALA A 273 -5.15 17.26 7.56
CA ALA A 273 -5.17 16.21 8.59
C ALA A 273 -3.80 16.05 9.28
N GLU A 274 -2.72 16.57 8.68
CA GLU A 274 -1.39 16.57 9.27
C GLU A 274 -1.34 17.36 10.59
N GLU A 275 -2.15 18.40 10.75
CA GLU A 275 -2.24 19.20 11.97
C GLU A 275 -2.57 18.33 13.20
N GLY A 276 -3.44 17.34 13.03
CA GLY A 276 -3.81 16.40 14.09
C GLY A 276 -2.67 15.46 14.49
N CYS A 277 -1.64 15.29 13.65
CA CYS A 277 -0.47 14.46 13.94
C CYS A 277 0.63 15.21 14.70
N ILE A 278 0.68 16.54 14.60
CA ILE A 278 1.70 17.36 15.25
C ILE A 278 1.62 17.18 16.77
N GLY A 279 2.77 16.86 17.39
CA GLY A 279 2.88 16.58 18.81
C GLY A 279 3.03 15.09 19.15
N CYS A 280 2.61 14.21 18.24
CA CYS A 280 2.78 12.76 18.40
C CYS A 280 4.24 12.35 18.19
N GLY A 281 4.75 11.46 19.05
CA GLY A 281 6.13 10.98 18.91
C GLY A 281 6.38 10.12 17.66
N TRP A 282 5.37 9.42 17.15
CA TRP A 282 5.48 8.69 15.87
C TRP A 282 5.44 9.62 14.64
N TYR A 283 4.95 10.84 14.80
CA TYR A 283 4.97 11.84 13.73
C TYR A 283 6.36 12.44 13.57
N ASP A 284 7.00 12.87 14.67
CA ASP A 284 8.37 13.38 14.66
C ASP A 284 9.16 12.87 15.86
N MET A 285 9.85 11.73 15.67
CA MET A 285 10.57 11.07 16.77
C MET A 285 11.75 11.88 17.29
N VAL A 286 12.44 12.62 16.41
CA VAL A 286 13.59 13.43 16.80
C VAL A 286 13.12 14.58 17.69
N LYS A 287 12.13 15.36 17.21
CA LYS A 287 11.57 16.47 17.97
C LYS A 287 10.94 15.99 19.28
N TRP A 288 10.24 14.86 19.26
CA TRP A 288 9.66 14.27 20.46
C TRP A 288 10.71 13.93 21.53
N LYS A 289 11.84 13.32 21.15
CA LYS A 289 12.94 13.06 22.09
C LYS A 289 13.55 14.35 22.65
N GLU A 290 13.77 15.34 21.79
CA GLU A 290 14.32 16.64 22.22
C GLU A 290 13.42 17.32 23.26
N GLU A 291 12.12 17.39 22.99
CA GLU A 291 11.14 18.00 23.90
C GLU A 291 10.96 17.17 25.19
N LEU A 292 11.02 15.85 25.10
CA LEU A 292 10.98 14.97 26.27
C LEU A 292 12.19 15.21 27.18
N ILE A 293 13.40 15.33 26.60
CA ILE A 293 14.63 15.63 27.36
C ILE A 293 14.55 17.01 28.01
N LYS A 294 14.04 18.03 27.29
CA LYS A 294 13.83 19.36 27.86
C LYS A 294 12.86 19.32 29.04
N CYS A 295 11.78 18.56 28.93
CA CYS A 295 10.81 18.36 30.01
C CYS A 295 11.46 17.67 31.22
N ALA A 296 12.24 16.62 30.99
CA ALA A 296 12.92 15.89 32.05
C ALA A 296 13.94 16.77 32.80
N LYS A 297 14.73 17.59 32.08
CA LYS A 297 15.70 18.52 32.70
C LYS A 297 15.02 19.56 33.60
N LYS A 298 13.91 20.16 33.14
CA LYS A 298 13.13 21.11 33.95
C LYS A 298 12.63 20.47 35.25
N GLY A 299 12.20 19.21 35.19
CA GLY A 299 11.76 18.47 36.38
C GLY A 299 12.88 18.11 37.36
N GLN A 300 14.15 18.13 36.94
CA GLN A 300 15.31 17.92 37.83
C GLN A 300 15.76 19.20 38.54
N GLU A 301 15.36 20.36 38.03
CA GLU A 301 15.68 21.69 38.58
C GLU A 301 14.63 22.19 39.59
N MET A 302 13.50 21.49 39.72
CA MET A 302 12.42 21.75 40.67
C MET A 302 12.54 20.89 41.93
#